data_AF-A0A0D3F0N7-F1
#
_entry.id   AF-A0A0D3F0N7-F1
#
_cell.length_a   1.000
_cell.length_b   1.000
_cell.length_c   1.000
_cell.angle_alpha   90.00
_cell.angle_beta   90.00
_cell.angle_gamma   90.00
#
_symmetry.space_group_name_H-M   'P 1'
#
loop_
_entity.id
_entity.type
_entity.pdbx_description
1 polymer ?
#
loop_
_entity_poly.entity_id
_entity_poly.type
_entity_poly.pdbx_seq_one_letter_code
_entity_poly.pdbx_strand_id
1 'polypeptide(L)'
;MCMEFMRRNDGSIVGIDHTGRAVLYDPAARAVRTLPALAAPKLMPVSAAVGDDLYVMETTPLPDGAGCFEALVRLEDNPAESDSDKWEVGDNYLWRPLPPPPPPPSPCVNAYAAGFEGPSRGRICGYAVAGDGDGGTHILISTTTNGTYSFDTASSAWSKAGDWELPFRGRAEHVPEHGLWFGISDMDGTILGAWNLSSAFQQPQPPVASLQVKGFSVESHSDDRRRRELEVYASQVVHLGGGKLCVAKMFSVDRRERGEINFAVLTGVEVVRGRGGKLRVVKHKSRRYNFGQDYTPDYLL
;
A
#
# COMPACT_ATOMS: atom_id res chain seq x y z
N MET A 1 -3.18 21.45 -1.85
CA MET A 1 -2.19 21.08 -0.80
C MET A 1 -2.46 19.62 -0.50
N CYS A 2 -1.59 18.72 -0.94
CA CYS A 2 -1.88 17.29 -0.89
C CYS A 2 -1.52 16.71 0.49
N MET A 3 -2.40 15.87 1.02
CA MET A 3 -2.19 15.04 2.20
C MET A 3 -2.38 13.57 1.83
N GLU A 4 -1.45 12.74 2.28
CA GLU A 4 -1.44 11.28 2.19
C GLU A 4 -1.95 10.71 3.50
N PHE A 5 -2.79 9.68 3.45
CA PHE A 5 -3.31 9.04 4.65
C PHE A 5 -2.88 7.58 4.70
N MET A 6 -2.51 7.09 5.87
CA MET A 6 -1.99 5.74 6.07
C MET A 6 -2.58 5.14 7.33
N ARG A 7 -3.01 3.89 7.27
CA ARG A 7 -3.64 3.21 8.39
C ARG A 7 -2.62 2.41 9.21
N ARG A 8 -2.65 2.55 10.53
CA ARG A 8 -1.94 1.72 11.51
C ARG A 8 -2.78 0.51 11.94
N ASN A 9 -2.14 -0.52 12.48
CA ASN A 9 -2.83 -1.74 12.92
C ASN A 9 -3.79 -1.51 14.09
N ASP A 10 -3.52 -0.52 14.94
CA ASP A 10 -4.41 -0.04 16.02
C ASP A 10 -5.66 0.71 15.50
N GLY A 11 -5.76 0.93 14.18
CA GLY A 11 -6.87 1.63 13.53
C GLY A 11 -6.72 3.15 13.45
N SER A 12 -5.65 3.71 14.04
CA SER A 12 -5.33 5.13 13.88
C SER A 12 -4.90 5.45 12.44
N ILE A 13 -5.10 6.70 12.04
CA ILE A 13 -4.80 7.18 10.68
C ILE A 13 -3.72 8.25 10.77
N VAL A 14 -2.59 8.03 10.11
CA VAL A 14 -1.53 9.02 9.97
C VAL A 14 -1.75 9.78 8.67
N GLY A 15 -1.84 11.11 8.76
CA GLY A 15 -1.85 12.02 7.62
C GLY A 15 -0.48 12.67 7.46
N ILE A 16 0.11 12.69 6.26
CA ILE A 16 1.34 13.43 5.98
C ILE A 16 1.12 14.37 4.80
N ASP A 17 1.62 15.60 4.87
CA ASP A 17 1.54 16.53 3.74
C ASP A 17 2.80 16.48 2.85
N HIS A 18 2.71 17.11 1.68
CA HIS A 18 3.83 17.25 0.74
C HIS A 18 5.08 17.98 1.29
N THR A 19 5.02 18.57 2.50
CA THR A 19 6.17 19.17 3.18
C THR A 19 6.77 18.27 4.26
N GLY A 20 6.20 17.08 4.47
CA GLY A 20 6.63 16.12 5.49
C GLY A 20 6.00 16.37 6.86
N ARG A 21 5.07 17.32 7.02
CA ARG A 21 4.35 17.49 8.30
C ARG A 21 3.35 16.37 8.47
N ALA A 22 3.26 15.83 9.68
CA ALA A 22 2.44 14.68 9.98
C ALA A 22 1.42 14.95 11.09
N VAL A 23 0.26 14.31 11.00
CA VAL A 23 -0.80 14.31 12.01
C VAL A 23 -1.27 12.87 12.24
N LEU A 24 -1.74 12.58 13.44
CA LEU A 24 -2.36 11.32 13.81
C LEU A 24 -3.82 11.56 14.19
N TYR A 25 -4.74 10.87 13.55
CA TYR A 25 -6.13 10.79 13.95
C TYR A 25 -6.39 9.47 14.67
N ASP A 26 -6.82 9.57 15.92
CA ASP A 26 -7.27 8.44 16.72
C ASP A 26 -8.81 8.38 16.67
N PRO A 27 -9.41 7.38 16.00
CA PRO A 27 -10.86 7.25 15.91
C PRO A 27 -11.53 6.90 17.25
N ALA A 28 -10.83 6.24 18.18
CA ALA A 28 -11.37 5.88 19.48
C ALA A 28 -11.46 7.12 20.39
N ALA A 29 -10.41 7.94 20.42
CA ALA A 29 -10.42 9.22 21.13
C ALA A 29 -11.14 10.34 20.37
N ARG A 30 -11.40 10.16 19.07
CA ARG A 30 -11.90 11.19 18.14
C ARG A 30 -11.05 12.46 18.17
N ALA A 31 -9.74 12.27 18.25
CA ALA A 31 -8.78 13.34 18.45
C ALA A 31 -7.75 13.36 17.32
N VAL A 32 -7.28 14.56 16.98
CA VAL A 32 -6.14 14.78 16.08
C VAL A 32 -4.97 15.27 16.90
N ARG A 33 -3.79 14.71 16.66
CA ARG A 33 -2.53 15.10 17.29
C ARG A 33 -1.51 15.41 16.21
N THR A 34 -0.65 16.38 16.45
CA THR A 34 0.51 16.63 15.59
C THR A 34 1.57 15.55 15.86
N LEU A 35 2.19 15.05 14.81
CA LEU A 35 3.36 14.17 14.90
C LEU A 35 4.62 14.96 14.51
N PRO A 36 5.81 14.50 14.89
CA PRO A 36 7.04 15.02 14.32
C PRO A 36 7.01 14.98 12.79
N ALA A 37 7.69 15.92 12.14
CA ALA A 37 7.83 15.91 10.70
C ALA A 37 8.76 14.77 10.25
N LEU A 38 8.50 14.25 9.06
CA LEU A 38 9.40 13.33 8.38
C LEU A 38 10.73 14.02 8.08
N ALA A 39 11.83 13.26 8.06
CA ALA A 39 13.14 13.78 7.71
C ALA A 39 13.19 14.28 6.26
N ALA A 40 12.39 13.67 5.38
CA ALA A 40 12.21 14.13 4.00
C ALA A 40 10.75 13.95 3.55
N PRO A 41 10.19 14.89 2.76
CA PRO A 41 8.90 14.69 2.10
C PRO A 41 8.88 13.40 1.27
N LYS A 42 7.72 12.73 1.22
CA LYS A 42 7.51 11.53 0.40
C LYS A 42 6.55 11.84 -0.72
N LEU A 43 6.98 11.63 -1.97
CA LEU A 43 6.09 11.73 -3.12
C LEU A 43 5.46 10.36 -3.35
N MET A 44 4.13 10.28 -3.34
CA MET A 44 3.41 9.01 -3.57
C MET A 44 3.87 7.89 -2.62
N PRO A 45 3.83 8.05 -1.29
CA PRO A 45 4.32 7.02 -0.40
C PRO A 45 3.54 5.71 -0.54
N VAL A 46 4.24 4.58 -0.44
CA VAL A 46 3.65 3.31 0.01
C VAL A 46 3.79 3.20 1.52
N SER A 47 2.85 2.51 2.16
CA SER A 47 2.87 2.35 3.61
C SER A 47 2.53 0.93 4.06
N ALA A 48 3.20 0.49 5.13
CA ALA A 48 3.02 -0.83 5.71
C ALA A 48 2.96 -0.72 7.24
N ALA A 49 1.87 -1.23 7.83
CA ALA A 49 1.73 -1.32 9.28
C ALA A 49 2.27 -2.67 9.76
N VAL A 50 3.24 -2.66 10.67
CA VAL A 50 3.86 -3.86 11.23
C VAL A 50 3.92 -3.72 12.74
N GLY A 51 3.24 -4.62 13.47
CA GLY A 51 3.04 -4.43 14.91
C GLY A 51 2.37 -3.07 15.17
N ASP A 52 2.95 -2.26 16.05
CA ASP A 52 2.51 -0.89 16.34
C ASP A 52 3.16 0.16 15.42
N ASP A 53 4.14 -0.22 14.61
CA ASP A 53 4.92 0.71 13.79
C ASP A 53 4.28 0.93 12.41
N LEU A 54 4.52 2.10 11.83
CA LEU A 54 4.14 2.44 10.46
C LEU A 54 5.37 2.73 9.62
N TYR A 55 5.60 1.92 8.60
CA TYR A 55 6.68 2.06 7.65
C TYR A 55 6.18 2.82 6.43
N VAL A 56 6.91 3.85 6.01
CA VAL A 56 6.53 4.74 4.90
C VAL A 56 7.71 4.90 3.95
N MET A 57 7.49 4.56 2.69
CA MET A 57 8.52 4.60 1.66
C MET A 57 8.04 5.34 0.42
N GLU A 58 8.91 6.13 -0.20
CA GLU A 58 8.65 6.71 -1.50
C GLU A 58 8.47 5.64 -2.59
N THR A 59 7.45 5.76 -3.44
CA THR A 59 7.17 4.77 -4.51
C THR A 59 8.30 4.67 -5.54
N THR A 60 9.09 5.72 -5.70
CA THR A 60 10.25 5.76 -6.61
C THR A 60 11.46 6.27 -5.83
N PRO A 61 12.14 5.42 -5.04
CA PRO A 61 13.28 5.86 -4.24
C PRO A 61 14.38 6.42 -5.16
N LEU A 62 14.87 7.63 -4.84
CA LEU A 62 15.97 8.25 -5.58
C LEU A 62 17.27 7.42 -5.45
N PRO A 63 18.22 7.54 -6.40
CA PRO A 63 19.46 6.77 -6.39
C PRO A 63 20.35 6.99 -5.15
N ASP A 64 20.25 8.14 -4.48
CA ASP A 64 20.94 8.41 -3.21
C ASP A 64 20.19 7.85 -1.98
N GLY A 65 18.91 7.48 -2.15
CA GLY A 65 18.05 6.84 -1.16
C GLY A 65 17.85 7.62 0.13
N ALA A 66 18.36 8.85 0.20
CA ALA A 66 18.47 9.61 1.43
C ALA A 66 17.08 10.02 1.91
N GLY A 67 16.66 9.45 3.04
CA GLY A 67 15.34 9.71 3.60
C GLY A 67 14.20 9.19 2.73
N CYS A 68 14.39 8.22 1.83
CA CYS A 68 13.28 7.66 1.05
C CYS A 68 12.42 6.66 1.86
N PHE A 69 12.92 6.19 3.00
CA PHE A 69 12.27 5.20 3.85
C PHE A 69 12.37 5.57 5.34
N GLU A 70 11.23 5.64 6.02
CA GLU A 70 11.14 5.98 7.44
C GLU A 70 10.10 5.11 8.15
N ALA A 71 10.27 4.88 9.45
CA ALA A 71 9.26 4.25 10.29
C ALA A 71 8.80 5.20 11.39
N LEU A 72 7.50 5.38 11.54
CA LEU A 72 6.90 5.99 12.72
C LEU A 72 6.87 4.92 13.82
N VAL A 73 7.67 5.14 14.85
CA VAL A 73 7.76 4.25 16.01
C VAL A 73 7.24 4.95 17.24
N ARG A 74 6.59 4.20 18.14
CA ARG A 74 6.18 4.70 19.44
C ARG A 74 7.33 4.54 20.43
N LEU A 75 7.72 5.63 21.08
CA LEU A 75 8.64 5.59 22.20
C LEU A 75 7.90 5.00 23.42
N GLU A 76 8.49 3.99 24.06
CA GLU A 76 8.01 3.51 25.36
C GLU A 76 8.27 4.58 26.41
N ASP A 77 7.30 4.80 27.29
CA ASP A 77 7.46 5.70 28.43
C ASP A 77 8.55 5.12 29.35
N ASN A 78 9.66 5.83 29.54
CA ASN A 78 10.69 5.40 30.49
C ASN A 78 10.15 5.62 31.93
N PRO A 79 9.87 4.56 32.70
CA PRO A 79 9.28 4.71 34.04
C PRO A 79 10.23 5.40 35.04
N ALA A 80 11.52 5.55 34.70
CA ALA A 80 12.53 6.16 35.56
C ALA A 80 12.59 7.71 35.49
N GLU A 81 11.94 8.35 34.51
CA GLU A 81 11.95 9.82 34.32
C GLU A 81 10.56 10.44 34.53
N SER A 82 9.82 9.92 35.51
CA SER A 82 8.58 10.53 36.02
C SER A 82 8.90 11.70 36.96
N ASP A 83 9.54 12.76 36.45
CA ASP A 83 9.52 14.05 37.13
C ASP A 83 9.48 15.21 36.13
N SER A 84 8.58 16.15 36.40
CA SER A 84 8.30 17.41 35.67
C SER A 84 7.43 17.38 34.39
N ASP A 85 6.16 17.77 34.54
CA ASP A 85 5.47 18.93 33.92
C ASP A 85 5.83 19.43 32.49
N LYS A 86 6.42 18.62 31.59
CA LYS A 86 6.94 19.12 30.30
C LYS A 86 6.61 18.32 29.04
N TRP A 87 5.73 17.34 29.06
CA TRP A 87 5.37 16.64 27.83
C TRP A 87 4.12 17.22 27.18
N GLU A 88 4.34 18.03 26.14
CA GLU A 88 3.29 18.22 25.15
C GLU A 88 2.93 16.83 24.63
N VAL A 89 1.63 16.58 24.51
CA VAL A 89 1.02 15.28 24.27
C VAL A 89 1.24 14.87 22.79
N GLY A 90 2.47 15.00 22.26
CA GLY A 90 2.93 14.59 20.93
C GLY A 90 4.33 13.92 20.96
N ASP A 91 5.01 13.91 22.10
CA ASP A 91 6.43 13.53 22.23
C ASP A 91 6.73 12.01 22.25
N ASN A 92 5.70 11.16 22.20
CA ASN A 92 5.87 9.69 22.30
C ASN A 92 6.02 9.00 20.94
N TYR A 93 6.21 9.75 19.86
CA TYR A 93 6.42 9.20 18.52
C TYR A 93 7.67 9.81 17.89
N LEU A 94 8.38 9.04 17.09
CA LEU A 94 9.44 9.57 16.24
C LEU A 94 9.43 8.91 14.87
N TRP A 95 9.84 9.66 13.86
CA TRP A 95 10.20 9.11 12.55
C TRP A 95 11.66 8.66 12.61
N ARG A 96 11.88 7.36 12.44
CA ARG A 96 13.19 6.74 12.37
C ARG A 96 13.58 6.56 10.91
N PRO A 97 14.63 7.23 10.41
CA PRO A 97 15.18 6.95 9.10
C PRO A 97 15.66 5.50 9.01
N LEU A 98 15.32 4.85 7.89
CA LEU A 98 15.69 3.46 7.62
C LEU A 98 16.59 3.40 6.38
N PRO A 99 17.42 2.35 6.23
CA PRO A 99 18.24 2.21 5.04
C PRO A 99 17.33 2.08 3.81
N PRO A 100 17.68 2.73 2.68
CA PRO A 100 16.93 2.58 1.45
C PRO A 100 16.98 1.13 0.95
N PRO A 101 15.98 0.68 0.17
CA PRO A 101 16.09 -0.62 -0.50
C PRO A 101 17.36 -0.65 -1.36
N PRO A 102 18.04 -1.81 -1.47
CA PRO A 102 19.29 -1.90 -2.19
C PRO A 102 19.05 -1.49 -3.66
N PRO A 103 19.85 -0.59 -4.23
CA PRO A 103 19.64 -0.17 -5.61
C PRO A 103 19.88 -1.37 -6.55
N PRO A 104 19.10 -1.53 -7.63
CA PRO A 104 19.65 -2.17 -8.80
C PRO A 104 20.72 -1.27 -9.45
N PRO A 105 21.78 -1.86 -10.02
CA PRO A 105 22.88 -1.12 -10.62
C PRO A 105 22.47 -0.52 -11.97
N SER A 106 22.09 0.75 -12.00
CA SER A 106 22.38 1.74 -13.06
C SER A 106 21.40 2.91 -12.98
N PRO A 107 21.84 4.13 -13.30
CA PRO A 107 21.02 5.32 -13.18
C PRO A 107 19.77 5.24 -14.06
N CYS A 108 18.62 5.45 -13.44
CA CYS A 108 17.43 5.88 -14.13
C CYS A 108 17.79 7.20 -14.84
N VAL A 109 17.99 7.18 -16.15
CA VAL A 109 17.90 8.41 -16.93
C VAL A 109 16.48 8.89 -16.74
N ASN A 110 16.33 10.03 -16.06
CA ASN A 110 15.07 10.72 -15.78
C ASN A 110 14.04 10.49 -16.88
N ALA A 111 13.05 9.62 -16.63
CA ALA A 111 11.94 9.41 -17.56
C ALA A 111 11.17 10.72 -17.81
N TYR A 112 11.21 11.65 -16.83
CA TYR A 112 10.71 13.01 -16.98
C TYR A 112 11.52 13.91 -17.94
N ALA A 113 12.82 13.66 -18.13
CA ALA A 113 13.67 14.50 -18.99
C ALA A 113 13.70 14.02 -20.46
N ALA A 114 13.33 12.77 -20.72
CA ALA A 114 13.52 12.14 -22.02
C ALA A 114 12.23 11.96 -22.84
N GLY A 115 11.05 12.31 -22.30
CA GLY A 115 9.77 12.16 -23.02
C GLY A 115 9.46 10.71 -23.44
N PHE A 116 10.11 9.72 -22.83
CA PHE A 116 9.89 8.31 -23.13
C PHE A 116 8.74 7.78 -22.28
N GLU A 117 7.65 7.40 -22.94
CA GLU A 117 6.56 6.57 -22.41
C GLU A 117 7.06 5.11 -22.18
N GLY A 118 8.08 4.95 -21.35
CA GLY A 118 8.59 3.64 -20.92
C GLY A 118 8.16 3.31 -19.49
N PRO A 119 8.05 2.03 -19.11
CA PRO A 119 7.77 1.65 -17.73
C PRO A 119 8.84 2.26 -16.81
N SER A 120 8.41 2.99 -15.79
CA SER A 120 9.26 3.67 -14.81
C SER A 120 10.14 2.66 -14.07
N ARG A 121 11.35 2.40 -14.58
CA ARG A 121 12.32 1.50 -13.95
C ARG A 121 12.57 1.92 -12.50
N GLY A 122 12.56 0.95 -11.59
CA GLY A 122 12.78 1.18 -10.16
C GLY A 122 11.55 1.67 -9.38
N ARG A 123 10.40 1.86 -10.04
CA ARG A 123 9.14 2.14 -9.34
C ARG A 123 8.65 0.89 -8.61
N ILE A 124 8.19 1.05 -7.36
CA ILE A 124 7.51 0.01 -6.61
C ILE A 124 6.19 -0.32 -7.31
N CYS A 125 6.04 -1.57 -7.75
CA CYS A 125 4.84 -2.07 -8.43
C CYS A 125 3.96 -2.94 -7.53
N GLY A 126 4.52 -3.59 -6.51
CA GLY A 126 3.79 -4.43 -5.57
C GLY A 126 4.50 -4.54 -4.23
N TYR A 127 3.75 -4.64 -3.13
CA TYR A 127 4.31 -4.79 -1.79
C TYR A 127 3.34 -5.47 -0.81
N ALA A 128 3.89 -6.09 0.23
CA ALA A 128 3.11 -6.71 1.30
C ALA A 128 3.95 -6.93 2.56
N VAL A 129 3.30 -7.00 3.72
CA VAL A 129 3.91 -7.45 4.97
C VAL A 129 3.74 -8.97 5.07
N ALA A 130 4.82 -9.74 5.16
CA ALA A 130 4.78 -11.20 5.23
C ALA A 130 5.63 -11.73 6.39
N GLY A 131 5.24 -12.89 6.94
CA GLY A 131 6.05 -13.62 7.91
C GLY A 131 6.89 -14.70 7.23
N ASP A 132 8.10 -14.94 7.73
CA ASP A 132 8.98 -16.02 7.24
C ASP A 132 8.62 -17.41 7.79
N GLY A 133 7.78 -17.47 8.82
CA GLY A 133 7.34 -18.71 9.48
C GLY A 133 8.10 -19.02 10.76
N ASP A 134 9.25 -18.38 10.98
CA ASP A 134 10.09 -18.51 12.18
C ASP A 134 9.88 -17.36 13.18
N GLY A 135 8.83 -16.57 12.95
CA GLY A 135 8.44 -15.41 13.77
C GLY A 135 9.01 -14.08 13.27
N GLY A 136 9.82 -14.08 12.20
CA GLY A 136 10.29 -12.86 11.56
C GLY A 136 9.20 -12.21 10.72
N THR A 137 9.10 -10.89 10.79
CA THR A 137 8.19 -10.10 9.95
C THR A 137 8.98 -9.26 8.97
N HIS A 138 8.60 -9.37 7.70
CA HIS A 138 9.29 -8.75 6.59
C HIS A 138 8.35 -7.90 5.76
N ILE A 139 8.87 -6.81 5.21
CA ILE A 139 8.17 -6.04 4.18
C ILE A 139 8.76 -6.46 2.84
N LEU A 140 7.94 -7.11 2.02
CA LEU A 140 8.29 -7.48 0.65
C LEU A 140 7.94 -6.34 -0.29
N ILE A 141 8.88 -5.97 -1.16
CA ILE A 141 8.70 -4.93 -2.17
C ILE A 141 9.22 -5.44 -3.51
N SER A 142 8.39 -5.33 -4.54
CA SER A 142 8.80 -5.53 -5.93
C SER A 142 8.88 -4.21 -6.65
N THR A 143 9.97 -4.05 -7.39
CA THR A 143 10.19 -2.90 -8.28
C THR A 143 10.20 -3.37 -9.72
N THR A 144 9.61 -2.58 -10.62
CA THR A 144 9.57 -2.92 -12.04
C THR A 144 10.98 -3.15 -12.58
N THR A 145 11.24 -4.34 -13.14
CA THR A 145 12.51 -4.80 -13.74
C THR A 145 13.62 -5.27 -12.81
N ASN A 146 13.45 -5.22 -11.47
CA ASN A 146 14.55 -5.51 -10.54
C ASN A 146 14.26 -6.62 -9.51
N GLY A 147 13.07 -7.23 -9.61
CA GLY A 147 12.67 -8.34 -8.76
C GLY A 147 12.12 -7.90 -7.41
N THR A 148 12.23 -8.78 -6.42
CA THR A 148 11.63 -8.61 -5.09
C THR A 148 12.71 -8.55 -4.01
N TYR A 149 12.56 -7.57 -3.13
CA TYR A 149 13.41 -7.35 -1.96
C TYR A 149 12.60 -7.55 -0.68
N SER A 150 13.28 -8.00 0.36
CA SER A 150 12.72 -8.23 1.69
C SER A 150 13.43 -7.35 2.70
N PHE A 151 12.66 -6.55 3.43
CA PHE A 151 13.14 -5.79 4.57
C PHE A 151 12.75 -6.50 5.86
N ASP A 152 13.75 -6.97 6.60
CA ASP A 152 13.55 -7.52 7.93
C ASP A 152 13.34 -6.38 8.92
N THR A 153 12.15 -6.35 9.52
CA THR A 153 11.75 -5.28 10.45
C THR A 153 12.50 -5.32 11.78
N ALA A 154 13.03 -6.48 12.19
CA ALA A 154 13.79 -6.64 13.42
C ALA A 154 15.24 -6.17 13.26
N SER A 155 15.92 -6.62 12.20
CA SER A 155 17.31 -6.21 11.93
C SER A 155 17.43 -4.87 11.20
N SER A 156 16.31 -4.34 10.69
CA SER A 156 16.26 -3.16 9.81
C SER A 156 17.18 -3.29 8.59
N ALA A 157 17.26 -4.50 8.03
CA ALA A 157 18.16 -4.82 6.93
C ALA A 157 17.41 -5.32 5.70
N TRP A 158 17.95 -4.99 4.53
CA TRP A 158 17.44 -5.46 3.26
C TRP A 158 18.17 -6.70 2.77
N SER A 159 17.41 -7.59 2.13
CA SER A 159 17.93 -8.72 1.36
C SER A 159 17.16 -8.86 0.04
N LYS A 160 17.76 -9.51 -0.95
CA LYS A 160 17.07 -9.81 -2.21
C LYS A 160 16.32 -11.12 -2.06
N ALA A 161 14.99 -11.09 -2.16
CA ALA A 161 14.14 -12.28 -2.09
C ALA A 161 14.19 -13.08 -3.40
N GLY A 162 14.33 -12.41 -4.54
CA GLY A 162 14.57 -13.08 -5.82
C GLY A 162 14.49 -12.16 -7.03
N ASP A 163 14.88 -12.69 -8.20
CA ASP A 163 14.79 -12.04 -9.52
C ASP A 163 13.37 -12.10 -10.14
N TRP A 164 12.37 -12.40 -9.32
CA TRP A 164 10.96 -12.46 -9.68
C TRP A 164 10.19 -11.30 -9.04
N GLU A 165 9.08 -10.90 -9.64
CA GLU A 165 8.19 -9.85 -9.12
C GLU A 165 6.98 -10.46 -8.40
N LEU A 166 6.44 -9.75 -7.42
CA LEU A 166 5.21 -10.13 -6.74
C LEU A 166 4.05 -10.19 -7.77
N PRO A 167 3.16 -11.20 -7.68
CA PRO A 167 2.14 -11.46 -8.70
C PRO A 167 0.92 -10.52 -8.64
N PHE A 168 1.04 -9.38 -7.97
CA PHE A 168 0.00 -8.38 -7.75
C PHE A 168 0.54 -6.96 -7.79
N ARG A 169 -0.35 -6.01 -8.09
CA ARG A 169 -0.07 -4.58 -8.07
C ARG A 169 -0.50 -3.94 -6.77
N GLY A 170 0.27 -2.95 -6.33
CA GLY A 170 0.03 -2.21 -5.10
C GLY A 170 0.17 -3.11 -3.87
N ARG A 171 -0.68 -2.88 -2.86
CA ARG A 171 -0.64 -3.63 -1.60
C ARG A 171 -1.41 -4.94 -1.72
N ALA A 172 -0.85 -6.03 -1.20
CA ALA A 172 -1.64 -7.20 -0.83
C ALA A 172 -1.85 -7.25 0.69
N GLU A 173 -3.10 -7.48 1.09
CA GLU A 173 -3.54 -7.44 2.48
C GLU A 173 -3.62 -8.85 3.06
N HIS A 174 -2.97 -9.06 4.21
CA HIS A 174 -3.04 -10.34 4.92
C HIS A 174 -4.43 -10.55 5.53
N VAL A 175 -5.02 -11.71 5.28
CA VAL A 175 -6.28 -12.15 5.90
C VAL A 175 -5.97 -13.36 6.79
N PRO A 176 -5.76 -13.16 8.10
CA PRO A 176 -5.33 -14.22 9.02
C PRO A 176 -6.26 -15.44 9.05
N GLU A 177 -7.57 -15.22 8.87
CA GLU A 177 -8.59 -16.28 8.82
C GLU A 177 -8.31 -17.29 7.70
N HIS A 178 -7.59 -16.85 6.65
CA HIS A 178 -7.23 -17.69 5.51
C HIS A 178 -5.74 -17.99 5.41
N GLY A 179 -4.89 -17.24 6.12
CA GLY A 179 -3.42 -17.36 6.02
C GLY A 179 -2.90 -17.01 4.63
N LEU A 180 -3.57 -16.07 3.95
CA LEU A 180 -3.28 -15.67 2.58
C LEU A 180 -3.30 -14.15 2.44
N TRP A 181 -2.59 -13.66 1.43
CA TRP A 181 -2.53 -12.26 1.06
C TRP A 181 -3.41 -12.01 -0.15
N PHE A 182 -4.35 -11.08 0.00
CA PHE A 182 -5.32 -10.74 -1.04
C PHE A 182 -4.95 -9.42 -1.70
N GLY A 183 -4.92 -9.41 -3.02
CA GLY A 183 -4.48 -8.27 -3.82
C GLY A 183 -5.01 -8.32 -5.24
N ILE A 184 -4.72 -7.27 -6.01
CA ILE A 184 -5.13 -7.19 -7.42
C ILE A 184 -4.03 -7.76 -8.30
N SER A 185 -4.36 -8.73 -9.15
CA SER A 185 -3.35 -9.41 -9.97
C SER A 185 -2.64 -8.43 -10.91
N ASP A 186 -1.33 -8.63 -11.07
CA ASP A 186 -0.53 -7.86 -12.03
C ASP A 186 -0.86 -8.20 -13.49
N MET A 187 -1.29 -9.44 -13.76
CA MET A 187 -1.68 -9.88 -15.10
C MET A 187 -2.94 -9.19 -15.62
N ASP A 188 -3.88 -8.90 -14.73
CA ASP A 188 -5.18 -8.34 -15.07
C ASP A 188 -5.75 -7.62 -13.84
N GLY A 189 -5.85 -6.29 -13.95
CA GLY A 189 -6.38 -5.43 -12.90
C GLY A 189 -7.84 -5.74 -12.51
N THR A 190 -8.55 -6.59 -13.24
CA THR A 190 -9.91 -7.04 -12.93
C THR A 190 -9.96 -8.25 -11.99
N ILE A 191 -8.82 -8.88 -11.73
CA ILE A 191 -8.70 -10.12 -10.94
C ILE A 191 -8.33 -9.80 -9.50
N LEU A 192 -9.18 -10.25 -8.57
CA LEU A 192 -8.80 -10.41 -7.17
C LEU A 192 -8.11 -11.77 -7.01
N GLY A 193 -6.87 -11.76 -6.53
CA GLY A 193 -6.10 -12.97 -6.26
C GLY A 193 -5.81 -13.14 -4.77
N ALA A 194 -5.42 -14.36 -4.40
CA ALA A 194 -4.85 -14.68 -3.10
C ALA A 194 -3.57 -15.50 -3.25
N TRP A 195 -2.52 -15.15 -2.51
CA TRP A 195 -1.20 -15.80 -2.58
C TRP A 195 -0.71 -16.18 -1.19
N ASN A 196 0.04 -17.27 -1.11
CA ASN A 196 0.79 -17.60 0.10
C ASN A 196 2.17 -16.95 0.02
N LEU A 197 2.39 -15.85 0.73
CA LEU A 197 3.68 -15.15 0.70
C LEU A 197 4.75 -15.82 1.55
N SER A 198 4.41 -16.75 2.45
CA SER A 198 5.42 -17.48 3.22
C SER A 198 6.34 -18.32 2.31
N SER A 199 5.86 -18.72 1.12
CA SER A 199 6.67 -19.47 0.16
C SER A 199 7.80 -18.66 -0.44
N ALA A 200 7.72 -17.32 -0.41
CA ALA A 200 8.76 -16.42 -0.92
C ALA A 200 10.09 -16.59 -0.16
N PHE A 201 10.03 -17.02 1.10
CA PHE A 201 11.22 -17.26 1.93
C PHE A 201 11.78 -18.67 1.80
N GLN A 202 11.01 -19.59 1.21
CA GLN A 202 11.37 -21.01 1.12
C GLN A 202 11.95 -21.40 -0.24
N GLN A 203 11.57 -20.68 -1.30
CA GLN A 203 11.91 -21.04 -2.68
C GLN A 203 12.23 -19.79 -3.51
N PRO A 204 13.20 -19.85 -4.44
CA PRO A 204 13.60 -18.72 -5.27
C PRO A 204 12.64 -18.53 -6.47
N GLN A 205 11.32 -18.56 -6.24
CA GLN A 205 10.31 -18.44 -7.28
C GLN A 205 9.10 -17.61 -6.79
N PRO A 206 8.36 -16.95 -7.71
CA PRO A 206 7.23 -16.13 -7.31
C PRO A 206 6.12 -16.97 -6.67
N PRO A 207 5.42 -16.43 -5.65
CA PRO A 207 4.28 -17.09 -5.04
C PRO A 207 3.20 -17.47 -6.07
N VAL A 208 2.72 -18.71 -6.03
CA VAL A 208 1.65 -19.18 -6.90
C VAL A 208 0.29 -18.77 -6.34
N ALA A 209 -0.63 -18.33 -7.20
CA ALA A 209 -1.97 -17.96 -6.79
C ALA A 209 -2.73 -19.16 -6.23
N SER A 210 -3.22 -19.04 -4.99
CA SER A 210 -4.11 -20.02 -4.36
C SER A 210 -5.57 -19.84 -4.79
N LEU A 211 -5.92 -18.64 -5.27
CA LEU A 211 -7.26 -18.26 -5.70
C LEU A 211 -7.16 -17.10 -6.69
N GLN A 212 -8.01 -17.11 -7.72
CA GLN A 212 -8.20 -15.97 -8.62
C GLN A 212 -9.67 -15.87 -9.02
N VAL A 213 -10.24 -14.67 -8.93
CA VAL A 213 -11.63 -14.39 -9.28
C VAL A 213 -11.73 -13.10 -10.09
N LYS A 214 -12.34 -13.20 -11.27
CA LYS A 214 -12.63 -12.08 -12.17
C LYS A 214 -13.88 -11.31 -11.74
N GLY A 215 -14.10 -10.17 -12.39
CA GLY A 215 -15.34 -9.40 -12.26
C GLY A 215 -15.27 -8.30 -11.22
N PHE A 216 -14.07 -7.84 -10.85
CA PHE A 216 -13.88 -6.68 -9.99
C PHE A 216 -13.74 -5.36 -10.75
N SER A 217 -13.86 -5.37 -12.07
CA SER A 217 -13.90 -4.17 -12.90
C SER A 217 -15.31 -3.82 -13.36
N VAL A 218 -15.46 -2.58 -13.83
CA VAL A 218 -16.63 -2.15 -14.59
C VAL A 218 -16.37 -2.54 -16.05
N GLU A 219 -17.25 -3.33 -16.64
CA GLU A 219 -17.17 -3.69 -18.06
C GLU A 219 -17.30 -2.41 -18.90
N SER A 220 -16.21 -2.05 -19.58
CA SER A 220 -16.29 -1.10 -20.68
C SER A 220 -16.82 -1.88 -21.89
N HIS A 221 -18.13 -1.81 -22.15
CA HIS A 221 -18.67 -2.31 -23.42
C HIS A 221 -18.10 -1.45 -24.56
N SER A 222 -17.02 -1.94 -25.15
CA SER A 222 -16.14 -1.22 -26.07
C SER A 222 -16.62 -1.21 -27.52
N ASP A 223 -17.94 -1.03 -27.74
CA ASP A 223 -18.48 -0.81 -29.10
C ASP A 223 -18.80 0.65 -29.40
N ASP A 224 -18.81 1.52 -28.38
CA ASP A 224 -19.13 2.93 -28.57
C ASP A 224 -17.86 3.80 -28.58
N ARG A 225 -17.38 4.11 -29.79
CA ARG A 225 -16.30 5.10 -30.06
C ARG A 225 -16.55 6.49 -29.46
N ARG A 226 -17.69 6.71 -28.78
CA ARG A 226 -18.08 7.96 -28.11
C ARG A 226 -17.88 7.95 -26.60
N ARG A 227 -17.49 6.83 -25.96
CA ARG A 227 -17.27 6.81 -24.51
C ARG A 227 -15.83 7.20 -24.13
N ARG A 228 -15.75 8.46 -23.69
CA ARG A 228 -14.83 9.08 -22.72
C ARG A 228 -13.94 8.08 -21.98
N GLU A 229 -12.63 8.32 -22.02
CA GLU A 229 -11.61 7.49 -21.38
C GLU A 229 -11.92 7.33 -19.88
N LEU A 230 -12.36 6.12 -19.50
CA LEU A 230 -12.52 5.70 -18.11
C LEU A 230 -11.21 5.06 -17.70
N GLU A 231 -10.45 5.73 -16.85
CA GLU A 231 -9.16 5.24 -16.36
C GLU A 231 -9.31 4.73 -14.92
N VAL A 232 -8.73 3.57 -14.62
CA VAL A 232 -8.55 3.10 -13.23
C VAL A 232 -7.16 3.51 -12.79
N TYR A 233 -7.05 4.59 -12.03
CA TYR A 233 -5.76 5.08 -11.55
C TYR A 233 -5.32 4.38 -10.25
N ALA A 234 -6.23 3.66 -9.58
CA ALA A 234 -5.94 2.99 -8.32
C ALA A 234 -6.81 1.76 -8.08
N SER A 235 -6.25 0.78 -7.38
CA SER A 235 -7.00 -0.35 -6.83
C SER A 235 -6.40 -0.80 -5.50
N GLN A 236 -7.24 -0.97 -4.49
CA GLN A 236 -6.85 -1.36 -3.14
C GLN A 236 -7.74 -2.50 -2.63
N VAL A 237 -7.19 -3.35 -1.78
CA VAL A 237 -7.92 -4.39 -1.04
C VAL A 237 -7.75 -4.10 0.44
N VAL A 238 -8.88 -3.95 1.15
CA VAL A 238 -8.88 -3.66 2.59
C VAL A 238 -9.53 -4.81 3.34
N HIS A 239 -8.86 -5.33 4.36
CA HIS A 239 -9.40 -6.34 5.25
C HIS A 239 -10.34 -5.70 6.29
N LEU A 240 -11.57 -6.21 6.36
CA LEU A 240 -12.63 -5.71 7.26
C LEU A 240 -12.87 -6.63 8.46
N GLY A 241 -12.11 -7.72 8.61
CA GLY A 241 -12.29 -8.73 9.64
C GLY A 241 -13.24 -9.87 9.24
N GLY A 242 -13.01 -11.06 9.79
CA GLY A 242 -13.86 -12.23 9.60
C GLY A 242 -13.90 -12.75 8.17
N GLY A 243 -12.78 -12.65 7.44
CA GLY A 243 -12.69 -13.05 6.03
C GLY A 243 -13.40 -12.11 5.05
N LYS A 244 -13.84 -10.92 5.52
CA LYS A 244 -14.49 -9.90 4.69
C LYS A 244 -13.46 -8.90 4.19
N LEU A 245 -13.59 -8.54 2.92
CA LEU A 245 -12.71 -7.62 2.22
C LEU A 245 -13.55 -6.52 1.56
N CYS A 246 -12.96 -5.35 1.38
CA CYS A 246 -13.44 -4.33 0.47
C CYS A 246 -12.45 -4.19 -0.68
N VAL A 247 -12.91 -4.43 -1.91
CA VAL A 247 -12.15 -4.07 -3.11
C VAL A 247 -12.56 -2.65 -3.50
N ALA A 248 -11.65 -1.71 -3.34
CA ALA A 248 -11.84 -0.31 -3.72
C ALA A 248 -11.11 -0.05 -5.04
N LYS A 249 -11.83 0.46 -6.03
CA LYS A 249 -11.24 0.94 -7.30
C LYS A 249 -11.57 2.40 -7.49
N MET A 250 -10.59 3.19 -7.86
CA MET A 250 -10.76 4.62 -8.11
C MET A 250 -10.65 4.85 -9.61
N PHE A 251 -11.58 5.66 -10.11
CA PHE A 251 -11.77 5.91 -11.52
C PHE A 251 -11.68 7.40 -11.78
N SER A 252 -11.01 7.74 -12.87
CA SER A 252 -11.08 9.03 -13.53
C SER A 252 -11.89 8.91 -14.82
N VAL A 253 -12.70 9.92 -15.12
CA VAL A 253 -13.41 10.06 -16.39
C VAL A 253 -13.24 11.48 -16.90
N ASP A 254 -12.55 11.63 -18.03
CA ASP A 254 -12.50 12.92 -18.71
C ASP A 254 -13.88 13.28 -19.30
N ARG A 255 -14.46 14.39 -18.82
CA ARG A 255 -15.59 15.02 -19.47
C ARG A 255 -15.13 16.34 -20.09
N ARG A 256 -14.86 16.32 -21.40
CA ARG A 256 -14.57 17.49 -22.26
C ARG A 256 -15.15 18.84 -21.82
N GLU A 257 -16.42 18.89 -21.40
CA GLU A 257 -17.14 20.13 -21.04
C GLU A 257 -17.25 20.39 -19.53
N ARG A 258 -16.94 19.42 -18.65
CA ARG A 258 -17.12 19.52 -17.18
C ARG A 258 -15.88 19.16 -16.38
N GLY A 259 -14.73 19.00 -17.04
CA GLY A 259 -13.50 18.54 -16.41
C GLY A 259 -13.51 17.05 -16.08
N GLU A 260 -12.45 16.62 -15.40
CA GLU A 260 -12.27 15.26 -14.92
C GLU A 260 -13.24 14.95 -13.76
N ILE A 261 -13.93 13.81 -13.82
CA ILE A 261 -14.75 13.33 -12.71
C ILE A 261 -14.10 12.11 -12.08
N ASN A 262 -13.77 12.24 -10.80
CA ASN A 262 -13.23 11.15 -10.00
C ASN A 262 -14.32 10.49 -9.14
N PHE A 263 -14.29 9.17 -9.05
CA PHE A 263 -15.15 8.40 -8.15
C PHE A 263 -14.52 7.07 -7.75
N ALA A 264 -14.95 6.52 -6.61
CA ALA A 264 -14.60 5.16 -6.20
C ALA A 264 -15.78 4.19 -6.43
N VAL A 265 -15.46 2.95 -6.74
CA VAL A 265 -16.37 1.81 -6.62
C VAL A 265 -15.86 0.91 -5.50
N LEU A 266 -16.67 0.77 -4.46
CA LEU A 266 -16.41 -0.07 -3.31
C LEU A 266 -17.22 -1.35 -3.45
N THR A 267 -16.54 -2.49 -3.54
CA THR A 267 -17.18 -3.81 -3.67
C THR A 267 -16.89 -4.63 -2.42
N GLY A 268 -17.95 -4.98 -1.68
CA GLY A 268 -17.84 -5.92 -0.57
C GLY A 268 -17.55 -7.33 -1.09
N VAL A 269 -16.65 -8.03 -0.41
CA VAL A 269 -16.25 -9.40 -0.73
C VAL A 269 -16.18 -10.19 0.56
N GLU A 270 -16.61 -11.43 0.51
CA GLU A 270 -16.46 -12.37 1.61
C GLU A 270 -15.80 -13.64 1.09
N VAL A 271 -14.74 -14.06 1.76
CA VAL A 271 -14.02 -15.28 1.44
C VAL A 271 -14.46 -16.34 2.45
N VAL A 272 -14.94 -17.47 1.93
CA VAL A 272 -15.47 -18.56 2.74
C VAL A 272 -14.74 -19.85 2.41
N ARG A 273 -14.45 -20.65 3.43
CA ARG A 273 -13.97 -22.03 3.25
C ARG A 273 -15.16 -22.95 3.02
N GLY A 274 -15.20 -23.60 1.86
CA GLY A 274 -16.17 -24.63 1.54
C GLY A 274 -15.79 -26.00 2.12
N ARG A 275 -16.64 -27.00 1.84
CA ARG A 275 -16.33 -28.41 2.15
C ARG A 275 -15.06 -28.82 1.40
N GLY A 276 -14.12 -29.46 2.10
CA GLY A 276 -12.82 -29.86 1.53
C GLY A 276 -11.75 -28.77 1.54
N GLY A 277 -11.93 -27.68 2.29
CA GLY A 277 -10.91 -26.63 2.48
C GLY A 277 -10.76 -25.65 1.31
N LYS A 278 -11.50 -25.86 0.21
CA LYS A 278 -11.47 -24.97 -0.96
C LYS A 278 -12.05 -23.59 -0.63
N LEU A 279 -11.30 -22.54 -0.96
CA LEU A 279 -11.76 -21.17 -0.82
C LEU A 279 -12.77 -20.81 -1.91
N ARG A 280 -13.81 -20.08 -1.53
CA ARG A 280 -14.81 -19.51 -2.42
C ARG A 280 -14.96 -18.03 -2.10
N VAL A 281 -15.06 -17.22 -3.15
CA VAL A 281 -15.32 -15.79 -3.04
C VAL A 281 -16.81 -15.53 -3.26
N VAL A 282 -17.42 -14.81 -2.34
CA VAL A 282 -18.77 -14.28 -2.48
C VAL A 282 -18.65 -12.78 -2.72
N LYS A 283 -19.03 -12.35 -3.93
CA LYS A 283 -19.11 -10.93 -4.28
C LYS A 283 -20.42 -10.35 -3.77
N HIS A 284 -20.33 -9.34 -2.92
CA HIS A 284 -21.48 -8.58 -2.40
C HIS A 284 -21.77 -7.35 -3.28
N LYS A 285 -22.68 -6.49 -2.82
CA LYS A 285 -23.08 -5.26 -3.52
C LYS A 285 -21.87 -4.33 -3.73
N SER A 286 -21.78 -3.78 -4.93
CA SER A 286 -20.89 -2.66 -5.24
C SER A 286 -21.62 -1.32 -5.03
N ARG A 287 -20.93 -0.32 -4.46
CA ARG A 287 -21.43 1.05 -4.33
C ARG A 287 -20.45 2.03 -4.95
N ARG A 288 -20.98 3.02 -5.67
CA ARG A 288 -20.22 4.15 -6.19
C ARG A 288 -20.21 5.28 -5.17
N TYR A 289 -19.03 5.83 -4.90
CA TYR A 289 -18.81 7.02 -4.09
C TYR A 289 -18.24 8.12 -4.99
N ASN A 290 -18.95 9.23 -5.14
CA ASN A 290 -18.46 10.38 -5.91
C ASN A 290 -17.66 11.28 -4.99
N PHE A 291 -16.49 11.71 -5.44
CA PHE A 291 -15.62 12.55 -4.63
C PHE A 291 -16.10 14.01 -4.54
N GLY A 292 -17.04 14.43 -5.38
CA GLY A 292 -17.44 15.83 -5.54
C GLY A 292 -16.97 16.33 -6.92
N GLN A 293 -17.37 17.53 -7.34
CA GLN A 293 -16.88 18.11 -8.59
C GLN A 293 -15.48 18.73 -8.44
N ASP A 294 -15.09 19.07 -7.21
CA ASP A 294 -13.84 19.77 -6.91
C ASP A 294 -12.82 18.90 -6.14
N TYR A 295 -13.11 17.61 -5.95
CA TYR A 295 -12.24 16.72 -5.19
C TYR A 295 -11.77 15.58 -6.08
N THR A 296 -10.53 15.70 -6.52
CA THR A 296 -9.71 14.55 -6.87
C THR A 296 -9.04 14.13 -5.57
N PRO A 297 -9.28 12.92 -5.04
CA PRO A 297 -8.40 12.39 -4.01
C PRO A 297 -7.06 12.25 -4.69
N ASP A 298 -6.15 13.17 -4.37
CA ASP A 298 -4.87 13.19 -5.02
C ASP A 298 -4.22 11.80 -4.84
N TYR A 299 -4.24 11.18 -3.64
CA TYR A 299 -3.64 9.85 -3.42
C TYR A 299 -4.32 8.98 -2.33
N LEU A 300 -3.87 7.72 -2.19
CA LEU A 300 -4.62 6.56 -1.66
C LEU A 300 -4.13 6.08 -0.28
N LEU A 301 -5.07 5.66 0.57
CA LEU A 301 -4.87 4.88 1.80
C LEU A 301 -4.22 3.51 1.56
#